data_AF-A0A8D1K6U6-F1
#
_entry.id   AF-A0A8D1K6U6-F1
#
_cell.length_a   1.000
_cell.length_b   1.000
_cell.length_c   1.000
_cell.angle_alpha   90.00
_cell.angle_beta   90.00
_cell.angle_gamma   90.00
#
_symmetry.space_group_name_H-M   'P 1'
#
loop_
_entity.id
_entity.type
_entity.pdbx_description
1 polymer ?
#
loop_
_entity_poly.entity_id
_entity_poly.type
_entity_poly.pdbx_seq_one_letter_code
_entity_poly.pdbx_strand_id
1 'polypeptide(L)'
;MALAMLNELLIEDPSPPLLFYQVSKTAQFDTLHYQSCFMQSVFAHFPEILFVHRTYNPRGKVLYTFLVDGPRVQLEDHLTRAVYFAIPAKEDAEGLAHMFQVFKKFNPAWERVCTILVDPHFLPVPTLAMEFPTAEVLLSAFHICKFLQGKFYQLSLDQPVERALLSSLQSTMCSATAGNLRKLHTLLSTCIPPAQLPELHSHWLLNDRIWLAHRWRSTAESSRYFQGLEVTTCILSQFFGTTPSAEKGLTALLQYMQHNSGDQASFSLGLSPQSDHTPSDVSAESPKVEQLVEARIQHSLHAICTGPAAQLCLGELAVVQKSMHLIGSGSEKVNIQILEDTHRVQPQPPASCSCYFNQAFHLPCRHILAMLSARRQVLQPDMLPAQWTAGCAASLSDILGSTWSETLDKHLAVALLTEEVGQLLQHCSQEEFERRYSTLRELADSWIGPYEQVQL
;
A
#
# COMPACT_ATOMS: atom_id res chain seq x y z
N MET A 1 -8.80 -8.30 -32.59
CA MET A 1 -7.73 -7.27 -32.56
C MET A 1 -7.11 -7.17 -31.18
N ALA A 2 -7.76 -6.61 -30.16
CA ALA A 2 -7.13 -6.49 -28.84
C ALA A 2 -6.72 -7.86 -28.23
N LEU A 3 -7.53 -8.91 -28.37
CA LEU A 3 -7.16 -10.30 -28.09
C LEU A 3 -5.95 -10.85 -28.88
N ALA A 4 -5.61 -10.27 -30.03
CA ALA A 4 -4.37 -10.59 -30.74
C ALA A 4 -3.20 -9.79 -30.16
N MET A 5 -3.40 -8.50 -29.87
CA MET A 5 -2.41 -7.66 -29.20
C MET A 5 -2.03 -8.19 -27.81
N LEU A 6 -2.98 -8.75 -27.05
CA LEU A 6 -2.73 -9.45 -25.78
C LEU A 6 -1.86 -10.71 -25.93
N ASN A 7 -1.77 -11.31 -27.11
CA ASN A 7 -0.85 -12.41 -27.39
C ASN A 7 0.49 -11.91 -27.95
N GLU A 8 0.46 -10.89 -28.83
CA GLU A 8 1.66 -10.29 -29.44
C GLU A 8 2.55 -9.57 -28.41
N LEU A 9 1.95 -8.95 -27.39
CA LEU A 9 2.68 -8.27 -26.30
C LEU A 9 3.49 -9.21 -25.41
N LEU A 10 3.28 -10.53 -25.47
CA LEU A 10 3.87 -11.50 -24.52
C LEU A 10 5.08 -12.25 -25.11
N ILE A 11 5.65 -11.74 -26.20
CA ILE A 11 6.73 -12.39 -26.97
C ILE A 11 8.14 -11.99 -26.50
N GLU A 12 8.28 -10.89 -25.73
CA GLU A 12 9.59 -10.36 -25.29
C GLU A 12 9.99 -10.70 -23.82
N ASP A 13 9.29 -11.63 -23.16
CA ASP A 13 9.75 -12.23 -21.90
C ASP A 13 10.48 -13.57 -22.21
N PRO A 14 11.71 -13.81 -21.70
CA PRO A 14 12.43 -15.07 -21.91
C PRO A 14 11.72 -16.31 -21.32
N SER A 15 10.64 -16.13 -20.57
CA SER A 15 9.74 -17.18 -20.09
C SER A 15 8.27 -16.77 -20.30
N PRO A 16 7.46 -17.51 -21.09
CA PRO A 16 6.14 -17.04 -21.48
C PRO A 16 5.19 -16.96 -20.28
N PRO A 17 4.54 -15.80 -20.03
CA PRO A 17 3.67 -15.60 -18.88
C PRO A 17 2.38 -16.44 -18.97
N LEU A 18 1.87 -16.86 -17.81
CA LEU A 18 0.63 -17.66 -17.74
C LEU A 18 -0.59 -16.76 -17.89
N LEU A 19 -1.03 -16.62 -19.14
CA LEU A 19 -2.32 -16.05 -19.51
C LEU A 19 -3.35 -17.17 -19.73
N PHE A 20 -4.48 -17.11 -19.05
CA PHE A 20 -5.67 -17.92 -19.33
C PHE A 20 -6.89 -17.02 -19.47
N TYR A 21 -7.60 -17.10 -20.59
CA TYR A 21 -8.82 -16.33 -20.85
C TYR A 21 -9.93 -17.22 -21.41
N GLN A 22 -11.18 -16.85 -21.14
CA GLN A 22 -12.35 -17.52 -21.70
C GLN A 22 -13.30 -16.48 -22.31
N VAL A 23 -13.83 -16.79 -23.50
CA VAL A 23 -14.71 -15.94 -24.28
C VAL A 23 -16.10 -16.58 -24.34
N SER A 24 -17.16 -15.78 -24.19
CA SER A 24 -18.53 -16.27 -24.32
C SER A 24 -18.85 -16.76 -25.73
N LYS A 25 -19.89 -17.59 -25.84
CA LYS A 25 -20.55 -17.93 -27.11
C LYS A 25 -21.07 -16.69 -27.87
N THR A 26 -21.18 -15.54 -27.21
CA THR A 26 -21.60 -14.23 -27.75
C THR A 26 -20.44 -13.29 -28.08
N ALA A 27 -19.20 -13.82 -28.18
CA ALA A 27 -17.98 -13.09 -28.50
C ALA A 27 -17.65 -11.91 -27.54
N GLN A 28 -18.17 -11.94 -26.32
CA GLN A 28 -17.76 -11.03 -25.25
C GLN A 28 -16.68 -11.66 -24.37
N PHE A 29 -15.88 -10.80 -23.76
CA PHE A 29 -14.76 -11.17 -22.90
C PHE A 29 -15.28 -11.52 -21.49
N ASP A 30 -15.33 -12.82 -21.17
CA ASP A 30 -15.99 -13.29 -19.95
C ASP A 30 -15.02 -13.32 -18.77
N THR A 31 -13.91 -14.05 -18.90
CA THR A 31 -12.89 -14.21 -17.86
C THR A 31 -11.47 -13.96 -18.38
N LEU A 32 -10.61 -13.48 -17.49
CA LEU A 32 -9.16 -13.51 -17.65
C LEU A 32 -8.47 -13.78 -16.32
N HIS A 33 -7.35 -14.49 -16.39
CA HIS A 33 -6.39 -14.72 -15.33
C HIS A 33 -4.99 -14.52 -15.94
N TYR A 34 -4.20 -13.60 -15.39
CA TYR A 34 -2.86 -13.27 -15.88
C TYR A 34 -1.86 -13.30 -14.72
N GLN A 35 -0.71 -13.93 -14.97
CA GLN A 35 0.44 -13.89 -14.09
C GLN A 35 1.73 -14.06 -14.86
N SER A 36 2.72 -13.18 -14.66
CA SER A 36 4.06 -13.35 -15.23
C SER A 36 4.95 -14.24 -14.37
N CYS A 37 6.07 -14.70 -14.94
CA CYS A 37 7.05 -15.50 -14.20
C CYS A 37 7.70 -14.70 -13.05
N PHE A 38 7.87 -13.38 -13.21
CA PHE A 38 8.23 -12.46 -12.13
C PHE A 38 7.20 -12.51 -10.99
N MET A 39 5.90 -12.39 -11.30
CA MET A 39 4.82 -12.40 -10.30
C MET A 39 4.75 -13.72 -9.52
N GLN A 40 4.95 -14.85 -10.19
CA GLN A 40 5.05 -16.18 -9.54
C GLN A 40 6.26 -16.28 -8.62
N SER A 41 7.41 -15.76 -9.05
CA SER A 41 8.61 -15.70 -8.22
C SER A 41 8.37 -14.85 -6.96
N VAL A 42 7.82 -13.63 -7.11
CA VAL A 42 7.50 -12.75 -5.97
C VAL A 42 6.53 -13.42 -5.00
N PHE A 43 5.47 -14.07 -5.48
CA PHE A 43 4.54 -14.80 -4.60
C PHE A 43 5.19 -16.01 -3.91
N ALA A 44 6.04 -16.79 -4.61
CA ALA A 44 6.72 -17.93 -3.99
C ALA A 44 7.64 -17.53 -2.82
N HIS A 45 8.25 -16.34 -2.91
CA HIS A 45 9.07 -15.77 -1.82
C HIS A 45 8.21 -15.21 -0.68
N PHE A 46 7.11 -14.51 -0.98
CA PHE A 46 6.30 -13.77 0.00
C PHE A 46 4.79 -14.15 0.04
N PRO A 47 4.41 -15.43 0.17
CA PRO A 47 3.01 -15.85 0.07
C PRO A 47 2.19 -15.61 1.34
N GLU A 48 2.79 -15.22 2.47
CA GLU A 48 2.11 -15.25 3.77
C GLU A 48 0.91 -14.30 3.88
N ILE A 49 1.01 -13.09 3.30
CA ILE A 49 -0.05 -12.08 3.35
C ILE A 49 -0.39 -11.63 1.94
N LEU A 50 -1.64 -11.83 1.55
CA LEU A 50 -2.21 -11.29 0.30
C LEU A 50 -3.06 -10.05 0.61
N PHE A 51 -2.88 -9.01 -0.18
CA PHE A 51 -3.74 -7.83 -0.24
C PHE A 51 -4.57 -7.92 -1.52
N VAL A 52 -5.90 -7.91 -1.41
CA VAL A 52 -6.81 -7.98 -2.57
C VAL A 52 -7.43 -6.61 -2.80
N HIS A 53 -7.12 -6.02 -3.94
CA HIS A 53 -7.76 -4.80 -4.43
C HIS A 53 -8.76 -5.13 -5.56
N ARG A 54 -9.85 -4.37 -5.63
CA ARG A 54 -10.88 -4.47 -6.68
C ARG A 54 -11.09 -3.13 -7.35
N THR A 55 -10.88 -3.08 -8.66
CA THR A 55 -11.10 -1.87 -9.48
C THR A 55 -12.27 -2.09 -10.44
N TYR A 56 -13.29 -1.26 -10.34
CA TYR A 56 -14.51 -1.34 -11.17
C TYR A 56 -14.37 -0.45 -12.40
N ASN A 57 -14.74 -0.96 -13.57
CA ASN A 57 -14.80 -0.17 -14.81
C ASN A 57 -16.22 0.39 -15.07
N PRO A 58 -16.40 1.30 -16.06
CA PRO A 58 -17.70 1.94 -16.32
C PRO A 58 -18.81 1.01 -16.85
N ARG A 59 -18.55 -0.29 -16.98
CA ARG A 59 -19.53 -1.33 -17.35
C ARG A 59 -19.76 -2.36 -16.23
N GLY A 60 -19.28 -2.10 -15.02
CA GLY A 60 -19.44 -3.01 -13.88
C GLY A 60 -18.59 -4.28 -13.95
N LYS A 61 -17.61 -4.38 -14.87
CA LYS A 61 -16.58 -5.43 -14.81
C LYS A 61 -15.52 -5.03 -13.79
N VAL A 62 -14.99 -6.03 -13.09
CA VAL A 62 -14.09 -5.85 -11.95
C VAL A 62 -12.73 -6.46 -12.24
N LEU A 63 -11.66 -5.69 -12.07
CA LEU A 63 -10.30 -6.18 -12.03
C LEU A 63 -9.92 -6.47 -10.57
N TYR A 64 -9.71 -7.73 -10.27
CA TYR A 64 -9.08 -8.19 -9.04
C TYR A 64 -7.57 -8.12 -9.22
N THR A 65 -6.89 -7.40 -8.33
CA THR A 65 -5.43 -7.34 -8.24
C THR A 65 -5.00 -7.89 -6.89
N PHE A 66 -4.24 -8.98 -6.88
CA PHE A 66 -3.64 -9.49 -5.63
C PHE A 66 -2.22 -8.94 -5.51
N LEU A 67 -1.84 -8.46 -4.33
CA LEU A 67 -0.50 -7.99 -4.02
C LEU A 67 0.07 -8.73 -2.82
N VAL A 68 1.39 -8.90 -2.76
CA VAL A 68 2.06 -9.41 -1.55
C VAL A 68 2.30 -8.31 -0.54
N ASP A 69 2.14 -8.63 0.75
CA ASP A 69 2.41 -7.73 1.86
C ASP A 69 3.19 -8.42 2.99
N GLY A 70 3.65 -7.63 3.98
CA GLY A 70 4.31 -8.11 5.18
C GLY A 70 5.75 -7.62 5.34
N PRO A 71 6.38 -7.91 6.50
CA PRO A 71 7.66 -7.31 6.92
C PRO A 71 8.88 -7.70 6.08
N ARG A 72 8.75 -8.68 5.18
CA ARG A 72 9.83 -9.11 4.28
C ARG A 72 9.72 -8.54 2.86
N VAL A 73 8.61 -7.88 2.51
CA VAL A 73 8.36 -7.37 1.15
C VAL A 73 9.11 -6.06 0.90
N GLN A 74 10.41 -6.19 0.64
CA GLN A 74 11.32 -5.10 0.28
C GLN A 74 11.34 -4.90 -1.25
N LEU A 75 10.18 -4.57 -1.80
CA LEU A 75 10.00 -4.19 -3.20
C LEU A 75 9.87 -2.66 -3.29
N GLU A 76 10.72 -2.05 -4.12
CA GLU A 76 10.84 -0.59 -4.30
C GLU A 76 9.70 -0.04 -5.15
N ASP A 77 9.55 -0.51 -6.39
CA ASP A 77 8.37 -0.19 -7.20
C ASP A 77 7.11 -0.79 -6.57
N HIS A 78 6.02 -0.03 -6.67
CA HIS A 78 4.76 -0.32 -6.02
C HIS A 78 3.94 -1.35 -6.78
N LEU A 79 4.06 -1.40 -8.12
CA LEU A 79 3.37 -2.37 -8.96
C LEU A 79 4.06 -3.74 -8.99
N THR A 80 5.37 -3.85 -8.75
CA THR A 80 6.05 -5.15 -8.57
C THR A 80 5.49 -5.99 -7.41
N ARG A 81 4.76 -5.37 -6.47
CA ARG A 81 4.03 -6.07 -5.41
C ARG A 81 2.81 -6.82 -5.94
N ALA A 82 2.25 -6.44 -7.09
CA ALA A 82 1.12 -7.13 -7.70
C ALA A 82 1.59 -8.48 -8.25
N VAL A 83 1.00 -9.55 -7.74
CA VAL A 83 1.35 -10.94 -8.06
C VAL A 83 0.28 -11.69 -8.83
N TYR A 84 -0.90 -11.11 -9.05
CA TYR A 84 -1.96 -11.73 -9.86
C TYR A 84 -2.97 -10.69 -10.33
N PHE A 85 -3.42 -10.83 -11.58
CA PHE A 85 -4.52 -10.05 -12.15
C PHE A 85 -5.61 -10.99 -12.65
N ALA A 86 -6.86 -10.74 -12.25
CA ALA A 86 -7.99 -11.52 -12.72
C ALA A 86 -9.24 -10.66 -12.95
N ILE A 87 -10.04 -11.07 -13.93
CA ILE A 87 -11.37 -10.52 -14.21
C ILE A 87 -12.31 -11.73 -14.20
N PRO A 88 -13.12 -11.92 -13.14
CA PRO A 88 -14.07 -13.03 -13.09
C PRO A 88 -15.26 -12.79 -14.03
N ALA A 89 -15.99 -13.87 -14.34
CA ALA A 89 -17.21 -13.78 -15.16
C ALA A 89 -18.25 -12.90 -14.47
N LYS A 90 -18.40 -13.11 -13.16
CA LYS A 90 -19.31 -12.46 -12.22
C LYS A 90 -18.64 -12.44 -10.83
N GLU A 91 -19.07 -11.55 -9.93
CA GLU A 91 -18.71 -11.61 -8.50
C GLU A 91 -19.65 -12.55 -7.71
N ASP A 92 -19.97 -13.74 -8.25
CA ASP A 92 -20.72 -14.78 -7.52
C ASP A 92 -19.79 -15.87 -6.96
N ALA A 93 -20.31 -16.72 -6.06
CA ALA A 93 -19.50 -17.71 -5.36
C ALA A 93 -18.81 -18.71 -6.31
N GLU A 94 -19.45 -19.08 -7.42
CA GLU A 94 -18.88 -19.96 -8.45
C GLU A 94 -17.76 -19.27 -9.24
N GLY A 95 -18.01 -18.06 -9.77
CA GLY A 95 -17.03 -17.30 -10.54
C GLY A 95 -15.78 -16.93 -9.75
N LEU A 96 -15.94 -16.68 -8.45
CA LEU A 96 -14.84 -16.36 -7.55
C LEU A 96 -14.10 -17.61 -7.05
N ALA A 97 -14.79 -18.71 -6.72
CA ALA A 97 -14.13 -19.99 -6.45
C ALA A 97 -13.27 -20.43 -7.64
N HIS A 98 -13.78 -20.33 -8.88
CA HIS A 98 -13.00 -20.59 -10.08
C HIS A 98 -11.73 -19.71 -10.15
N MET A 99 -11.86 -18.41 -9.87
CA MET A 99 -10.70 -17.49 -9.86
C MET A 99 -9.65 -17.89 -8.81
N PHE A 100 -10.05 -18.23 -7.59
CA PHE A 100 -9.13 -18.67 -6.55
C PHE A 100 -8.46 -20.02 -6.90
N GLN A 101 -9.20 -20.96 -7.50
CA GLN A 101 -8.65 -22.24 -7.97
C GLN A 101 -7.63 -22.06 -9.12
N VAL A 102 -7.87 -21.12 -10.06
CA VAL A 102 -6.87 -20.76 -11.08
C VAL A 102 -5.62 -20.13 -10.46
N PHE A 103 -5.79 -19.21 -9.49
CA PHE A 103 -4.66 -18.63 -8.75
C PHE A 103 -3.81 -19.69 -8.06
N LYS A 104 -4.43 -20.62 -7.30
CA LYS A 104 -3.75 -21.74 -6.64
C LYS A 104 -3.00 -22.64 -7.63
N LYS A 105 -3.61 -22.93 -8.78
CA LYS A 105 -3.00 -23.74 -9.85
C LYS A 105 -1.74 -23.10 -10.42
N PHE A 106 -1.67 -21.78 -10.50
CA PHE A 106 -0.46 -21.06 -10.91
C PHE A 106 0.58 -20.94 -9.78
N ASN A 107 0.17 -21.07 -8.51
CA ASN A 107 0.97 -20.72 -7.35
C ASN A 107 1.02 -21.85 -6.29
N PRO A 108 1.90 -22.86 -6.43
CA PRO A 108 2.00 -23.98 -5.49
C PRO A 108 2.25 -23.60 -4.02
N ALA A 109 2.76 -22.38 -3.76
CA ALA A 109 2.97 -21.86 -2.40
C ALA A 109 1.69 -21.36 -1.69
N TRP A 110 0.50 -21.48 -2.31
CA TRP A 110 -0.75 -20.90 -1.80
C TRP A 110 -1.15 -21.37 -0.38
N GLU A 111 -0.75 -22.58 0.03
CA GLU A 111 -1.01 -23.12 1.37
C GLU A 111 -0.29 -22.33 2.49
N ARG A 112 0.72 -21.51 2.14
CA ARG A 112 1.42 -20.60 3.08
C ARG A 112 0.67 -19.29 3.34
N VAL A 113 -0.43 -19.00 2.62
CA VAL A 113 -1.25 -17.81 2.88
C VAL A 113 -1.91 -17.96 4.26
N CYS A 114 -1.61 -17.04 5.17
CA CYS A 114 -2.15 -17.01 6.54
C CYS A 114 -2.96 -15.74 6.84
N THR A 115 -2.90 -14.71 5.99
CA THR A 115 -3.77 -13.53 6.08
C THR A 115 -4.16 -13.01 4.71
N ILE A 116 -5.43 -12.65 4.54
CA ILE A 116 -5.95 -11.99 3.34
C ILE A 116 -6.58 -10.65 3.72
N LEU A 117 -5.96 -9.55 3.28
CA LEU A 117 -6.39 -8.19 3.51
C LEU A 117 -7.35 -7.74 2.40
N VAL A 118 -8.62 -7.53 2.71
CA VAL A 118 -9.68 -7.15 1.75
C VAL A 118 -10.17 -5.71 1.95
N ASP A 119 -11.04 -5.23 1.06
CA ASP A 119 -11.77 -3.96 1.24
C ASP A 119 -13.07 -4.14 2.06
N PRO A 120 -13.62 -3.09 2.70
CA PRO A 120 -14.84 -3.18 3.49
C PRO A 120 -16.09 -3.68 2.78
N HIS A 121 -16.14 -3.61 1.45
CA HIS A 121 -17.29 -4.02 0.64
C HIS A 121 -17.08 -5.41 0.02
N PHE A 122 -16.12 -6.18 0.53
CA PHE A 122 -15.82 -7.52 0.04
C PHE A 122 -16.87 -8.52 0.53
N LEU A 123 -18.02 -8.54 -0.14
CA LEU A 123 -19.13 -9.47 0.14
C LEU A 123 -18.73 -10.97 0.11
N PRO A 124 -17.82 -11.45 -0.78
CA PRO A 124 -17.48 -12.87 -0.92
C PRO A 124 -16.64 -13.52 0.20
N VAL A 125 -16.70 -13.03 1.44
CA VAL A 125 -15.95 -13.59 2.59
C VAL A 125 -16.13 -15.11 2.77
N PRO A 126 -17.34 -15.70 2.65
CA PRO A 126 -17.51 -17.15 2.80
C PRO A 126 -16.74 -17.94 1.73
N THR A 127 -16.73 -17.46 0.48
CA THR A 127 -15.98 -18.07 -0.62
C THR A 127 -14.47 -18.01 -0.36
N LEU A 128 -13.96 -16.87 0.12
CA LEU A 128 -12.55 -16.76 0.53
C LEU A 128 -12.20 -17.73 1.67
N ALA A 129 -13.05 -17.85 2.68
CA ALA A 129 -12.81 -18.76 3.82
C ALA A 129 -12.89 -20.24 3.44
N MET A 130 -13.73 -20.62 2.46
CA MET A 130 -13.74 -21.97 1.89
C MET A 130 -12.51 -22.26 1.03
N GLU A 131 -12.03 -21.27 0.28
CA GLU A 131 -10.87 -21.42 -0.61
C GLU A 131 -9.53 -21.35 0.15
N PHE A 132 -9.41 -20.52 1.18
CA PHE A 132 -8.20 -20.37 2.00
C PHE A 132 -8.51 -20.66 3.48
N PRO A 133 -8.84 -21.92 3.85
CA PRO A 133 -9.30 -22.27 5.20
C PRO A 133 -8.24 -22.11 6.30
N THR A 134 -6.98 -21.90 5.92
CA THR A 134 -5.85 -21.60 6.82
C THR A 134 -5.61 -20.10 7.03
N ALA A 135 -6.27 -19.23 6.27
CA ALA A 135 -6.00 -17.79 6.26
C ALA A 135 -7.06 -16.99 7.03
N GLU A 136 -6.60 -16.03 7.86
CA GLU A 136 -7.51 -15.05 8.46
C GLU A 136 -7.86 -13.96 7.42
N VAL A 137 -9.14 -13.83 7.08
CA VAL A 137 -9.62 -12.72 6.25
C VAL A 137 -9.84 -11.50 7.15
N LEU A 138 -9.12 -10.41 6.87
CA LEU A 138 -9.14 -9.17 7.64
C LEU A 138 -9.42 -7.97 6.73
N LEU A 139 -10.03 -6.93 7.28
CA LEU A 139 -10.11 -5.65 6.57
C LEU A 139 -8.73 -4.98 6.51
N SER A 140 -8.39 -4.45 5.34
CA SER A 140 -7.18 -3.68 5.13
C SER A 140 -7.25 -2.30 5.77
N ALA A 141 -6.24 -1.94 6.55
CA ALA A 141 -6.06 -0.58 7.07
C ALA A 141 -6.01 0.48 5.95
N PHE A 142 -5.52 0.13 4.75
CA PHE A 142 -5.55 1.03 3.59
C PHE A 142 -6.98 1.31 3.13
N HIS A 143 -7.76 0.25 2.87
CA HIS A 143 -9.12 0.40 2.37
C HIS A 143 -10.05 1.07 3.40
N ILE A 144 -9.88 0.81 4.70
CA ILE A 144 -10.58 1.54 5.77
C ILE A 144 -10.27 3.04 5.74
N CYS A 145 -8.99 3.42 5.58
CA CYS A 145 -8.63 4.82 5.51
C CYS A 145 -9.14 5.51 4.24
N LYS A 146 -9.13 4.85 3.07
CA LYS A 146 -9.74 5.40 1.84
C LYS A 146 -11.27 5.52 1.96
N PHE A 147 -11.94 4.56 2.59
CA PHE A 147 -13.38 4.64 2.88
C PHE A 147 -13.72 5.84 3.77
N LEU A 148 -13.01 6.00 4.90
CA LEU A 148 -13.20 7.14 5.80
C LEU A 148 -12.88 8.47 5.11
N GLN A 149 -11.80 8.55 4.32
CA GLN A 149 -11.45 9.72 3.52
C GLN A 149 -12.59 10.10 2.56
N GLY A 150 -13.09 9.14 1.77
CA GLY A 150 -14.20 9.36 0.83
C GLY A 150 -15.47 9.83 1.54
N LYS A 151 -15.84 9.18 2.64
CA LYS A 151 -16.99 9.59 3.48
C LYS A 151 -16.84 11.00 4.06
N PHE A 152 -15.65 11.44 4.46
CA PHE A 152 -15.48 12.81 4.99
C PHE A 152 -15.79 13.88 3.93
N TYR A 153 -15.39 13.65 2.67
CA TYR A 153 -15.74 14.55 1.55
C TYR A 153 -17.25 14.48 1.19
N GLN A 154 -17.88 13.30 1.25
CA GLN A 154 -19.32 13.15 1.02
C GLN A 154 -20.17 13.90 2.06
N LEU A 155 -19.75 13.87 3.33
CA LEU A 155 -20.53 14.38 4.47
C LEU A 155 -20.65 15.92 4.53
N SER A 156 -20.06 16.66 3.59
CA SER A 156 -20.23 18.13 3.45
C SER A 156 -19.94 18.91 4.74
N LEU A 157 -18.87 18.51 5.43
CA LEU A 157 -18.51 18.98 6.76
C LEU A 157 -17.94 20.40 6.77
N ASP A 158 -18.07 21.09 7.90
CA ASP A 158 -17.37 22.36 8.14
C ASP A 158 -15.86 22.21 7.94
N GLN A 159 -15.23 23.10 7.17
CA GLN A 159 -13.81 22.99 6.78
C GLN A 159 -12.82 22.77 7.96
N PRO A 160 -12.99 23.37 9.16
CA PRO A 160 -12.15 23.06 10.31
C PRO A 160 -12.32 21.62 10.84
N VAL A 161 -13.54 21.08 10.76
CA VAL A 161 -13.89 19.71 11.18
C VAL A 161 -13.32 18.69 10.19
N GLU A 162 -13.55 18.90 8.89
CA GLU A 162 -12.97 18.07 7.82
C GLU A 162 -11.44 17.99 7.95
N ARG A 163 -10.77 19.15 8.10
CA ARG A 163 -9.32 19.23 8.30
C ARG A 163 -8.84 18.50 9.56
N ALA A 164 -9.58 18.57 10.66
CA ALA A 164 -9.25 17.87 11.89
C ALA A 164 -9.39 16.34 11.75
N LEU A 165 -10.43 15.88 11.04
CA LEU A 165 -10.65 14.46 10.75
C LEU A 165 -9.60 13.91 9.79
N LEU A 166 -9.31 14.59 8.68
CA LEU A 166 -8.26 14.21 7.74
C LEU A 166 -6.87 14.19 8.41
N SER A 167 -6.56 15.17 9.26
CA SER A 167 -5.28 15.18 10.02
C SER A 167 -5.19 14.03 11.04
N SER A 168 -6.30 13.67 11.71
CA SER A 168 -6.32 12.53 12.62
C SER A 168 -6.32 11.18 11.89
N LEU A 169 -6.87 11.13 10.67
CA LEU A 169 -6.79 9.98 9.77
C LEU A 169 -5.36 9.77 9.28
N GLN A 170 -4.71 10.83 8.77
CA GLN A 170 -3.29 10.82 8.38
C GLN A 170 -2.39 10.40 9.56
N SER A 171 -2.66 10.91 10.78
CA SER A 171 -1.94 10.49 11.99
C SER A 171 -2.09 8.99 12.28
N THR A 172 -3.24 8.40 11.93
CA THR A 172 -3.54 6.98 12.10
C THR A 172 -2.90 6.12 10.99
N MET A 173 -2.94 6.57 9.74
CA MET A 173 -2.27 5.95 8.59
C MET A 173 -0.74 5.91 8.78
N CYS A 174 -0.14 7.01 9.24
CA CYS A 174 1.29 7.06 9.50
C CYS A 174 1.68 6.35 10.80
N SER A 175 0.80 6.26 11.80
CA SER A 175 1.11 5.60 13.08
C SER A 175 -0.16 5.08 13.78
N ALA A 176 -0.50 3.81 13.54
CA ALA A 176 -1.69 3.14 14.07
C ALA A 176 -1.59 2.73 15.55
N THR A 177 -1.15 3.66 16.40
CA THR A 177 -1.15 3.48 17.86
C THR A 177 -2.58 3.45 18.40
N ALA A 178 -2.79 2.73 19.51
CA ALA A 178 -4.04 2.78 20.26
C ALA A 178 -4.37 4.19 20.82
N GLY A 179 -3.44 5.15 20.77
CA GLY A 179 -3.71 6.56 21.03
C GLY A 179 -4.39 7.24 19.83
N ASN A 180 -3.78 7.16 18.64
CA ASN A 180 -4.29 7.79 17.42
C ASN A 180 -5.64 7.19 16.99
N LEU A 181 -5.80 5.87 17.09
CA LEU A 181 -7.05 5.18 16.79
C LEU A 181 -8.22 5.64 17.68
N ARG A 182 -8.00 5.73 18.99
CA ARG A 182 -9.00 6.25 19.93
C ARG A 182 -9.26 7.74 19.72
N LYS A 183 -8.23 8.54 19.39
CA LYS A 183 -8.40 9.97 19.04
C LYS A 183 -9.32 10.13 17.84
N LEU A 184 -9.08 9.38 16.76
CA LEU A 184 -9.92 9.42 15.56
C LEU A 184 -11.35 8.94 15.88
N HIS A 185 -11.52 7.82 16.59
CA HIS A 185 -12.84 7.33 17.02
C HIS A 185 -13.62 8.38 17.84
N THR A 186 -12.97 9.04 18.79
CA THR A 186 -13.58 10.12 19.58
C THR A 186 -13.98 11.31 18.71
N LEU A 187 -13.12 11.72 17.75
CA LEU A 187 -13.46 12.80 16.81
C LEU A 187 -14.68 12.44 15.95
N LEU A 188 -14.75 11.22 15.39
CA LEU A 188 -15.95 10.75 14.66
C LEU A 188 -17.20 10.84 15.54
N SER A 189 -17.10 10.34 16.78
CA SER A 189 -18.23 10.30 17.74
C SER A 189 -18.64 11.68 18.27
N THR A 190 -17.83 12.73 18.05
CA THR A 190 -18.07 14.10 18.56
C THR A 190 -18.45 15.07 17.44
N CYS A 191 -17.90 14.87 16.24
CA CYS A 191 -18.03 15.80 15.12
C CYS A 191 -19.07 15.39 14.06
N ILE A 192 -19.50 14.12 14.04
CA ILE A 192 -20.44 13.60 13.05
C ILE A 192 -21.83 13.45 13.70
N PRO A 193 -22.92 13.88 13.03
CA PRO A 193 -24.29 13.66 13.52
C PRO A 193 -24.57 12.17 13.82
N PRO A 194 -25.24 11.83 14.94
CA PRO A 194 -25.50 10.44 15.32
C PRO A 194 -26.27 9.60 14.29
N ALA A 195 -27.01 10.23 13.38
CA ALA A 195 -27.70 9.55 12.28
C ALA A 195 -26.74 9.04 11.17
N GLN A 196 -25.61 9.71 10.97
CA GLN A 196 -24.61 9.39 9.93
C GLN A 196 -23.43 8.58 10.49
N LEU A 197 -23.22 8.59 11.80
CA LEU A 197 -22.14 7.83 12.47
C LEU A 197 -22.14 6.31 12.18
N PRO A 198 -23.29 5.61 12.00
CA PRO A 198 -23.30 4.20 11.61
C PRO A 198 -22.62 3.92 10.26
N GLU A 199 -22.82 4.79 9.26
CA GLU A 199 -22.22 4.67 7.92
C GLU A 199 -20.68 4.77 7.93
N LEU A 200 -20.10 5.30 9.01
CA LEU A 200 -18.65 5.42 9.17
C LEU A 200 -18.01 4.18 9.81
N HIS A 201 -18.83 3.22 10.24
CA HIS A 201 -18.40 1.96 10.87
C HIS A 201 -17.26 2.15 11.89
N SER A 202 -17.36 3.18 12.74
CA SER A 202 -16.27 3.66 13.61
C SER A 202 -15.61 2.57 14.47
N HIS A 203 -16.36 1.52 14.82
CA HIS A 203 -15.88 0.34 15.52
C HIS A 203 -14.67 -0.37 14.84
N TRP A 204 -14.47 -0.23 13.53
CA TRP A 204 -13.27 -0.72 12.84
C TRP A 204 -11.97 -0.10 13.39
N LEU A 205 -12.02 1.13 13.93
CA LEU A 205 -10.89 1.79 14.59
C LEU A 205 -10.53 1.15 15.95
N LEU A 206 -11.43 0.37 16.54
CA LEU A 206 -11.25 -0.28 17.83
C LEU A 206 -10.94 -1.79 17.73
N ASN A 207 -11.07 -2.38 16.54
CA ASN A 207 -10.74 -3.78 16.29
C ASN A 207 -9.21 -3.94 16.13
N ASP A 208 -8.54 -4.40 17.18
CA ASP A 208 -7.07 -4.46 17.19
C ASP A 208 -6.47 -5.44 16.18
N ARG A 209 -7.20 -6.46 15.69
CA ARG A 209 -6.67 -7.40 14.67
C ARG A 209 -6.35 -6.69 13.35
N ILE A 210 -7.27 -5.85 12.88
CA ILE A 210 -7.13 -5.01 11.68
C ILE A 210 -5.85 -4.16 11.80
N TRP A 211 -5.66 -3.52 12.94
CA TRP A 211 -4.55 -2.59 13.14
C TRP A 211 -3.23 -3.28 13.50
N LEU A 212 -3.24 -4.48 14.08
CA LEU A 212 -2.05 -5.29 14.32
C LEU A 212 -1.36 -5.69 13.00
N ALA A 213 -2.13 -6.04 11.97
CA ALA A 213 -1.62 -6.31 10.62
C ALA A 213 -0.93 -5.09 9.97
N HIS A 214 -1.15 -3.89 10.49
CA HIS A 214 -0.51 -2.67 10.02
C HIS A 214 0.61 -2.13 10.96
N ARG A 215 0.36 -2.12 12.27
CA ARG A 215 1.11 -1.44 13.36
C ARG A 215 2.58 -1.86 13.51
N TRP A 216 2.99 -2.98 12.92
CA TRP A 216 4.40 -3.42 12.92
C TRP A 216 5.32 -2.50 12.09
N ARG A 217 4.78 -1.72 11.16
CA ARG A 217 5.54 -0.74 10.35
C ARG A 217 5.93 0.48 11.18
N SER A 218 7.15 0.97 11.00
CA SER A 218 7.55 2.30 11.46
C SER A 218 6.83 3.41 10.69
N THR A 219 6.82 4.64 11.22
CA THR A 219 6.13 5.78 10.59
C THR A 219 6.51 5.99 9.12
N ALA A 220 7.80 5.86 8.78
CA ALA A 220 8.28 6.03 7.42
C ALA A 220 7.91 4.88 6.49
N GLU A 221 7.82 3.65 7.01
CA GLU A 221 7.36 2.47 6.25
C GLU A 221 5.85 2.52 6.04
N SER A 222 5.08 2.97 7.04
CA SER A 222 3.65 3.21 6.91
C SER A 222 3.34 4.26 5.85
N SER A 223 4.02 5.41 5.86
CA SER A 223 3.86 6.42 4.80
C SER A 223 4.21 5.88 3.41
N ARG A 224 5.34 5.16 3.26
CA ARG A 224 5.72 4.52 1.97
C ARG A 224 4.73 3.45 1.52
N TYR A 225 4.21 2.64 2.44
CA TYR A 225 3.20 1.61 2.15
C TYR A 225 1.88 2.22 1.67
N PHE A 226 1.37 3.23 2.38
CA PHE A 226 0.17 3.95 1.97
C PHE A 226 0.35 4.69 0.64
N GLN A 227 1.50 5.34 0.42
CA GLN A 227 1.84 5.99 -0.84
C GLN A 227 1.91 4.99 -2.00
N GLY A 228 2.54 3.84 -1.80
CA GLY A 228 2.65 2.83 -2.85
C GLY A 228 1.32 2.19 -3.23
N LEU A 229 0.46 1.91 -2.25
CA LEU A 229 -0.90 1.46 -2.51
C LEU A 229 -1.73 2.54 -3.20
N GLU A 230 -1.64 3.81 -2.78
CA GLU A 230 -2.33 4.92 -3.46
C GLU A 230 -1.93 4.99 -4.93
N VAL A 231 -0.63 5.09 -5.23
CA VAL A 231 -0.09 5.12 -6.60
C VAL A 231 -0.57 3.91 -7.41
N THR A 232 -0.52 2.71 -6.83
CA THR A 232 -1.01 1.49 -7.49
C THR A 232 -2.49 1.59 -7.81
N THR A 233 -3.35 1.95 -6.84
CA THR A 233 -4.80 2.07 -7.08
C THR A 233 -5.15 3.19 -8.06
N CYS A 234 -4.39 4.29 -8.10
CA CYS A 234 -4.52 5.33 -9.11
C CYS A 234 -4.17 4.81 -10.50
N ILE A 235 -3.11 4.03 -10.67
CA ILE A 235 -2.73 3.43 -11.97
C ILE A 235 -3.78 2.40 -12.44
N LEU A 236 -4.28 1.55 -11.54
CA LEU A 236 -5.36 0.62 -11.85
C LEU A 236 -6.65 1.35 -12.24
N SER A 237 -7.01 2.42 -11.51
CA SER A 237 -8.15 3.28 -11.83
C SER A 237 -7.98 3.99 -13.18
N GLN A 238 -6.79 4.53 -13.46
CA GLN A 238 -6.46 5.20 -14.72
C GLN A 238 -6.64 4.27 -15.92
N PHE A 239 -6.03 3.08 -15.92
CA PHE A 239 -6.07 2.18 -17.07
C PHE A 239 -7.36 1.34 -17.15
N PHE A 240 -7.82 0.76 -16.04
CA PHE A 240 -9.00 -0.10 -16.02
C PHE A 240 -10.27 0.65 -15.61
N GLY A 241 -10.20 1.41 -14.52
CA GLY A 241 -11.37 2.12 -13.94
C GLY A 241 -12.01 3.17 -14.85
N THR A 242 -11.24 3.83 -15.72
CA THR A 242 -11.79 4.77 -16.73
C THR A 242 -12.22 4.09 -18.03
N THR A 243 -11.80 2.85 -18.31
CA THR A 243 -11.91 2.23 -19.64
C THR A 243 -13.12 1.28 -19.75
N PRO A 244 -14.15 1.56 -20.58
CA PRO A 244 -15.32 0.69 -20.72
C PRO A 244 -15.03 -0.72 -21.27
N SER A 245 -13.94 -0.88 -22.02
CA SER A 245 -13.46 -2.19 -22.49
C SER A 245 -12.43 -2.76 -21.50
N ALA A 246 -12.85 -3.74 -20.69
CA ALA A 246 -11.99 -4.42 -19.72
C ALA A 246 -10.73 -5.02 -20.37
N GLU A 247 -10.89 -5.60 -21.57
CA GLU A 247 -9.81 -6.08 -22.44
C GLU A 247 -8.78 -4.97 -22.72
N LYS A 248 -9.19 -3.83 -23.30
CA LYS A 248 -8.28 -2.71 -23.61
C LYS A 248 -7.64 -2.08 -22.36
N GLY A 249 -8.42 -1.92 -21.29
CA GLY A 249 -7.93 -1.33 -20.03
C GLY A 249 -6.82 -2.18 -19.41
N LEU A 250 -6.99 -3.50 -19.43
CA LEU A 250 -5.93 -4.42 -19.02
C LEU A 250 -4.75 -4.44 -20.02
N THR A 251 -5.00 -4.42 -21.33
CA THR A 251 -3.90 -4.33 -22.33
C THR A 251 -3.02 -3.11 -22.07
N ALA A 252 -3.63 -1.95 -21.79
CA ALA A 252 -2.90 -0.72 -21.48
C ALA A 252 -2.14 -0.80 -20.13
N LEU A 253 -2.73 -1.44 -19.10
CA LEU A 253 -2.05 -1.70 -17.83
C LEU A 253 -0.83 -2.62 -18.02
N LEU A 254 -0.97 -3.72 -18.77
CA LEU A 254 0.13 -4.65 -19.02
C LEU A 254 1.22 -4.00 -19.88
N GLN A 255 0.86 -3.23 -20.90
CA GLN A 255 1.80 -2.40 -21.66
C GLN A 255 2.56 -1.43 -20.74
N TYR A 256 1.86 -0.74 -19.84
CA TYR A 256 2.49 0.15 -18.87
C TYR A 256 3.46 -0.59 -17.95
N MET A 257 3.08 -1.76 -17.41
CA MET A 257 3.98 -2.58 -16.59
C MET A 257 5.21 -3.02 -17.38
N GLN A 258 5.05 -3.44 -18.64
CA GLN A 258 6.18 -3.83 -19.50
C GLN A 258 7.13 -2.66 -19.76
N HIS A 259 6.63 -1.49 -20.19
CA HIS A 259 7.47 -0.34 -20.51
C HIS A 259 8.22 0.21 -19.28
N ASN A 260 7.62 0.16 -18.08
CA ASN A 260 8.28 0.58 -16.83
C ASN A 260 9.12 -0.54 -16.18
N SER A 261 9.01 -1.79 -16.64
CA SER A 261 9.93 -2.88 -16.28
C SER A 261 11.23 -2.89 -17.08
N GLY A 262 11.39 -1.98 -18.07
CA GLY A 262 12.54 -1.95 -18.99
C GLY A 262 13.91 -1.81 -18.34
N ASP A 263 14.01 -1.20 -17.14
CA ASP A 263 15.25 -1.11 -16.37
C ASP A 263 15.50 -2.34 -15.45
N GLN A 264 14.54 -3.26 -15.30
CA GLN A 264 14.64 -4.40 -14.37
C GLN A 264 15.44 -5.60 -14.91
N ALA A 265 16.41 -5.36 -15.80
CA ALA A 265 17.34 -6.35 -16.32
C ALA A 265 18.42 -6.79 -15.29
N SER A 266 18.08 -6.84 -14.00
CA SER A 266 18.97 -7.34 -12.94
C SER A 266 18.23 -7.74 -11.66
N PHE A 267 17.80 -9.01 -11.58
CA PHE A 267 17.52 -9.67 -10.29
C PHE A 267 18.85 -10.04 -9.58
N SER A 268 19.71 -9.04 -9.36
CA SER A 268 21.10 -9.21 -8.94
C SER A 268 21.26 -9.21 -7.43
N LEU A 269 21.66 -10.35 -6.86
CA LEU A 269 22.10 -10.43 -5.46
C LEU A 269 23.49 -9.78 -5.27
N GLY A 270 23.51 -8.45 -5.07
CA GLY A 270 24.45 -7.80 -4.15
C GLY A 270 25.46 -6.77 -4.69
N LEU A 271 25.85 -5.87 -3.76
CA LEU A 271 27.16 -5.22 -3.58
C LEU A 271 27.64 -4.15 -4.61
N SER A 272 27.38 -2.87 -4.29
CA SER A 272 28.36 -1.80 -3.94
C SER A 272 29.78 -1.70 -4.59
N PRO A 273 30.42 -0.50 -4.64
CA PRO A 273 29.92 0.90 -4.55
C PRO A 273 30.69 1.98 -5.40
N GLN A 274 30.38 3.27 -5.13
CA GLN A 274 31.21 4.50 -5.31
C GLN A 274 31.52 5.05 -6.73
N SER A 275 31.74 6.36 -6.98
CA SER A 275 31.18 7.67 -6.51
C SER A 275 31.81 8.82 -7.39
N ASP A 276 31.95 10.13 -7.13
CA ASP A 276 31.75 11.05 -5.98
C ASP A 276 31.87 12.56 -6.40
N HIS A 277 31.81 13.49 -5.42
CA HIS A 277 32.42 14.85 -5.35
C HIS A 277 31.88 16.03 -6.22
N THR A 278 31.87 17.32 -5.80
CA THR A 278 31.83 18.00 -4.46
C THR A 278 31.45 19.50 -4.65
N PRO A 279 30.86 20.18 -3.63
CA PRO A 279 30.56 21.64 -3.64
C PRO A 279 31.59 22.50 -2.87
N SER A 280 31.30 23.79 -2.60
CA SER A 280 32.15 24.72 -1.81
C SER A 280 31.33 25.71 -0.93
N ASP A 281 32.04 26.39 -0.01
CA ASP A 281 31.64 27.22 1.16
C ASP A 281 30.55 28.33 0.96
N VAL A 282 29.89 28.92 1.99
CA VAL A 282 30.43 29.72 3.14
C VAL A 282 29.53 29.69 4.41
N SER A 283 30.12 29.98 5.59
CA SER A 283 29.55 29.83 6.95
C SER A 283 28.86 31.05 7.60
N ALA A 284 28.06 30.82 8.67
CA ALA A 284 27.83 31.80 9.75
C ALA A 284 27.51 31.17 11.14
N GLU A 285 28.20 31.66 12.18
CA GLU A 285 27.90 31.67 13.65
C GLU A 285 27.67 30.34 14.45
N SER A 286 27.35 30.48 15.75
CA SER A 286 27.76 29.58 16.85
C SER A 286 26.62 28.82 17.57
N PRO A 287 26.88 27.57 18.03
CA PRO A 287 26.79 27.29 19.48
C PRO A 287 28.13 26.90 20.16
N LYS A 288 28.10 26.18 21.31
CA LYS A 288 29.29 25.58 21.95
C LYS A 288 30.04 24.66 20.97
N VAL A 289 31.35 24.45 21.13
CA VAL A 289 32.18 23.69 20.17
C VAL A 289 31.65 22.28 19.86
N GLU A 290 31.18 21.53 20.86
CA GLU A 290 30.56 20.21 20.65
C GLU A 290 29.21 20.33 19.95
N GLN A 291 28.35 21.24 20.40
CA GLN A 291 27.06 21.54 19.75
C GLN A 291 27.23 22.07 18.30
N LEU A 292 28.34 22.73 17.97
CA LEU A 292 28.71 23.14 16.61
C LEU A 292 29.06 21.92 15.75
N VAL A 293 29.81 20.97 16.28
CA VAL A 293 30.14 19.72 15.58
C VAL A 293 28.88 18.87 15.41
N GLU A 294 28.06 18.73 16.45
CA GLU A 294 26.78 18.01 16.39
C GLU A 294 25.78 18.67 15.42
N ALA A 295 25.66 20.00 15.41
CA ALA A 295 24.83 20.71 14.45
C ALA A 295 25.33 20.53 13.00
N ARG A 296 26.65 20.47 12.79
CA ARG A 296 27.24 20.15 11.48
C ARG A 296 27.02 18.69 11.08
N ILE A 297 27.08 17.74 12.03
CA ILE A 297 26.72 16.33 11.80
C ILE A 297 25.23 16.24 11.45
N GLN A 298 24.34 16.86 12.22
CA GLN A 298 22.91 16.95 11.92
C GLN A 298 22.64 17.57 10.54
N HIS A 299 23.34 18.64 10.17
CA HIS A 299 23.23 19.25 8.85
C HIS A 299 23.70 18.29 7.75
N SER A 300 24.83 17.60 7.92
CA SER A 300 25.29 16.57 6.97
C SER A 300 24.33 15.38 6.86
N LEU A 301 23.67 14.98 7.96
CA LEU A 301 22.62 13.96 7.92
C LEU A 301 21.41 14.43 7.11
N HIS A 302 20.96 15.67 7.28
CA HIS A 302 19.85 16.23 6.49
C HIS A 302 20.20 16.51 5.02
N ALA A 303 21.47 16.80 4.71
CA ALA A 303 21.92 17.13 3.35
C ALA A 303 22.29 15.90 2.51
N ILE A 304 22.82 14.84 3.13
CA ILE A 304 23.32 13.66 2.43
C ILE A 304 22.30 12.51 2.47
N CYS A 305 21.70 12.23 3.64
CA CYS A 305 20.76 11.13 3.78
C CYS A 305 19.35 11.49 3.28
N THR A 306 18.61 10.52 2.72
CA THR A 306 17.16 10.66 2.54
C THR A 306 16.47 10.96 3.88
N GLY A 307 15.36 11.70 3.86
CA GLY A 307 14.66 12.16 5.07
C GLY A 307 14.43 11.09 6.16
N PRO A 308 13.98 9.85 5.82
CA PRO A 308 13.85 8.77 6.79
C PRO A 308 15.20 8.28 7.36
N ALA A 309 16.24 8.17 6.54
CA ALA A 309 17.58 7.78 6.99
C ALA A 309 18.20 8.87 7.90
N ALA A 310 18.01 10.14 7.55
CA ALA A 310 18.36 11.27 8.41
C ALA A 310 17.65 11.15 9.77
N GLN A 311 16.33 10.92 9.80
CA GLN A 311 15.57 10.75 11.05
C GLN A 311 16.06 9.59 11.92
N LEU A 312 16.40 8.44 11.33
CA LEU A 312 16.99 7.30 12.07
C LEU A 312 18.35 7.66 12.67
N CYS A 313 19.24 8.27 11.89
CA CYS A 313 20.56 8.71 12.36
C CYS A 313 20.47 9.84 13.40
N LEU A 314 19.46 10.70 13.32
CA LEU A 314 19.21 11.76 14.31
C LEU A 314 18.63 11.21 15.62
N GLY A 315 17.87 10.11 15.56
CA GLY A 315 17.51 9.33 16.75
C GLY A 315 18.74 8.78 17.46
N GLU A 316 19.67 8.19 16.71
CA GLU A 316 20.96 7.71 17.24
C GLU A 316 21.85 8.87 17.75
N LEU A 317 21.90 10.01 17.04
CA LEU A 317 22.63 11.21 17.49
C LEU A 317 22.07 11.75 18.80
N ALA A 318 20.74 11.76 18.96
CA ALA A 318 20.07 12.19 20.19
C ALA A 318 20.31 11.23 21.38
N VAL A 319 20.76 9.98 21.13
CA VAL A 319 21.29 9.08 22.17
C VAL A 319 22.73 9.46 22.53
N VAL A 320 23.60 9.74 21.55
CA VAL A 320 24.98 10.21 21.77
C VAL A 320 24.99 11.49 22.60
N GLN A 321 24.16 12.47 22.25
CA GLN A 321 24.00 13.76 22.95
C GLN A 321 23.57 13.64 24.43
N LYS A 322 23.08 12.48 24.84
CA LYS A 322 22.57 12.21 26.20
C LYS A 322 23.40 11.15 26.95
N SER A 323 24.46 10.63 26.34
CA SER A 323 25.22 9.48 26.86
C SER A 323 26.71 9.78 26.95
N MET A 324 27.30 9.48 28.12
CA MET A 324 28.76 9.42 28.23
C MET A 324 29.29 8.27 27.36
N HIS A 325 30.40 8.52 26.67
CA HIS A 325 31.01 7.57 25.75
C HIS A 325 32.53 7.50 25.95
N LEU A 326 33.10 6.31 25.78
CA LEU A 326 34.53 6.04 25.90
C LEU A 326 35.07 5.52 24.57
N ILE A 327 36.26 6.01 24.18
CA ILE A 327 36.87 5.75 22.87
C ILE A 327 38.26 5.15 23.07
N GLY A 328 38.38 3.84 22.86
CA GLY A 328 39.64 3.10 22.90
C GLY A 328 40.28 3.00 21.52
N SER A 329 41.43 3.64 21.35
CA SER A 329 42.17 3.64 20.08
C SER A 329 43.05 2.38 19.92
N GLY A 330 42.77 1.59 18.89
CA GLY A 330 43.70 0.59 18.34
C GLY A 330 44.23 1.04 16.97
N SER A 331 45.29 0.42 16.47
CA SER A 331 46.02 0.87 15.27
C SER A 331 45.19 0.96 13.98
N GLU A 332 44.11 0.19 13.87
CA GLU A 332 43.21 0.19 12.69
C GLU A 332 41.71 0.34 13.04
N LYS A 333 41.32 0.02 14.27
CA LYS A 333 39.91 -0.15 14.67
C LYS A 333 39.67 0.54 16.01
N VAL A 334 38.57 1.29 16.08
CA VAL A 334 38.21 2.08 17.27
C VAL A 334 37.19 1.30 18.07
N ASN A 335 37.45 1.06 19.35
CA ASN A 335 36.44 0.54 20.27
C ASN A 335 35.67 1.73 20.85
N ILE A 336 34.35 1.74 20.70
CA ILE A 336 33.50 2.81 21.22
C ILE A 336 32.45 2.18 22.13
N GLN A 337 32.47 2.59 23.39
CA GLN A 337 31.51 2.19 24.41
C GLN A 337 30.54 3.35 24.65
N ILE A 338 29.25 3.07 24.55
CA ILE A 338 28.16 3.99 24.92
C ILE A 338 27.28 3.23 25.91
N LEU A 339 27.23 3.68 27.17
CA LEU A 339 26.66 2.90 28.28
C LEU A 339 27.32 1.51 28.36
N GLU A 340 26.56 0.43 28.25
CA GLU A 340 27.06 -0.96 28.23
C GLU A 340 27.44 -1.44 26.81
N ASP A 341 26.93 -0.77 25.75
CA ASP A 341 27.10 -1.14 24.34
C ASP A 341 28.53 -0.83 23.83
N THR A 342 29.45 -1.77 23.97
CA THR A 342 30.83 -1.66 23.45
C THR A 342 30.97 -2.29 22.06
N HIS A 343 31.19 -1.46 21.03
CA HIS A 343 31.31 -1.92 19.65
C HIS A 343 32.57 -1.41 18.94
N ARG A 344 33.03 -2.21 17.97
CA ARG A 344 34.15 -1.88 17.08
C ARG A 344 33.63 -1.09 15.89
N VAL A 345 34.21 0.09 15.66
CA VAL A 345 34.01 0.94 14.47
C VAL A 345 35.27 0.90 13.60
N GLN A 346 35.08 0.72 12.30
CA GLN A 346 36.11 0.81 11.28
C GLN A 346 35.91 2.13 10.51
N PRO A 347 36.86 3.07 10.57
CA PRO A 347 36.70 4.42 10.01
C PRO A 347 36.95 4.52 8.50
N GLN A 348 37.17 3.40 7.81
CA GLN A 348 37.35 3.35 6.36
C GLN A 348 35.97 3.43 5.66
N PRO A 349 35.82 4.16 4.54
CA PRO A 349 34.56 4.21 3.80
C PRO A 349 34.21 2.86 3.14
N PRO A 350 32.94 2.42 3.15
CA PRO A 350 31.83 2.94 3.96
C PRO A 350 32.01 2.56 5.44
N ALA A 351 31.83 3.53 6.34
CA ALA A 351 32.16 3.34 7.76
C ALA A 351 31.26 2.29 8.42
N SER A 352 31.89 1.22 8.92
CA SER A 352 31.19 0.06 9.47
C SER A 352 31.34 -0.06 10.98
N CYS A 353 30.32 -0.57 11.64
CA CYS A 353 30.27 -0.83 13.08
C CYS A 353 29.71 -2.22 13.35
N SER A 354 30.29 -2.92 14.33
CA SER A 354 29.80 -4.22 14.81
C SER A 354 28.45 -4.18 15.57
N CYS A 355 27.70 -3.08 15.54
CA CYS A 355 26.41 -2.96 16.24
C CYS A 355 25.24 -3.23 15.29
N TYR A 356 24.14 -3.74 15.86
CA TYR A 356 22.95 -4.16 15.12
C TYR A 356 22.41 -3.08 14.18
N PHE A 357 22.37 -1.81 14.62
CA PHE A 357 21.85 -0.70 13.82
C PHE A 357 22.63 -0.51 12.50
N ASN A 358 23.96 -0.54 12.54
CA ASN A 358 24.76 -0.40 11.34
C ASN A 358 24.74 -1.67 10.47
N GLN A 359 24.72 -2.86 11.08
CA GLN A 359 24.62 -4.13 10.35
C GLN A 359 23.26 -4.32 9.64
N ALA A 360 22.17 -3.81 10.21
CA ALA A 360 20.85 -3.88 9.61
C ALA A 360 20.63 -2.78 8.56
N PHE A 361 20.86 -1.52 8.91
CA PHE A 361 20.47 -0.38 8.06
C PHE A 361 21.60 0.15 7.17
N HIS A 362 22.85 -0.23 7.43
CA HIS A 362 24.05 0.31 6.77
C HIS A 362 24.16 1.85 6.89
N LEU A 363 23.60 2.38 7.97
CA LEU A 363 23.56 3.81 8.32
C LEU A 363 24.50 4.14 9.51
N PRO A 364 24.90 5.42 9.67
CA PRO A 364 25.61 5.92 10.85
C PRO A 364 24.85 5.65 12.17
N CYS A 365 25.28 4.63 12.89
CA CYS A 365 24.83 4.33 14.25
C CYS A 365 25.43 5.30 15.29
N ARG A 366 24.91 5.26 16.52
CA ARG A 366 25.42 6.01 17.68
C ARG A 366 26.94 5.93 17.85
N HIS A 367 27.54 4.76 17.61
CA HIS A 367 28.99 4.58 17.73
C HIS A 367 29.77 5.32 16.62
N ILE A 368 29.30 5.30 15.38
CA ILE A 368 29.89 6.06 14.26
C ILE A 368 29.70 7.56 14.49
N LEU A 369 28.53 7.98 14.96
CA LEU A 369 28.22 9.38 15.25
C LEU A 369 29.05 9.93 16.43
N ALA A 370 29.28 9.13 17.47
CA ALA A 370 30.21 9.47 18.55
C ALA A 370 31.67 9.56 18.05
N MET A 371 32.10 8.67 17.14
CA MET A 371 33.41 8.76 16.49
C MET A 371 33.56 10.07 15.71
N LEU A 372 32.56 10.42 14.89
CA LEU A 372 32.53 11.64 14.09
C LEU A 372 32.57 12.90 14.98
N SER A 373 31.77 12.93 16.04
CA SER A 373 31.75 14.04 17.00
C SER A 373 33.12 14.22 17.69
N ALA A 374 33.69 13.15 18.24
CA ALA A 374 35.00 13.19 18.89
C ALA A 374 36.15 13.57 17.94
N ARG A 375 36.08 13.17 16.66
CA ARG A 375 37.04 13.55 15.61
C ARG A 375 36.76 14.91 14.97
N ARG A 376 35.64 15.57 15.30
CA ARG A 376 35.14 16.80 14.67
C ARG A 376 34.92 16.69 13.16
N GLN A 377 34.55 15.49 12.71
CA GLN A 377 34.26 15.16 11.32
C GLN A 377 32.74 15.18 11.08
N VAL A 378 32.32 15.61 9.89
CA VAL A 378 30.94 15.47 9.40
C VAL A 378 30.80 14.17 8.61
N LEU A 379 29.57 13.71 8.36
CA LEU A 379 29.35 12.61 7.43
C LEU A 379 29.78 13.04 6.02
N GLN A 380 30.44 12.14 5.30
CA GLN A 380 30.81 12.30 3.88
C GLN A 380 29.97 11.34 3.01
N PRO A 381 29.71 11.65 1.73
CA PRO A 381 28.81 10.85 0.89
C PRO A 381 29.28 9.40 0.68
N ASP A 382 30.59 9.20 0.57
CA ASP A 382 31.28 7.90 0.47
C ASP A 382 31.07 6.98 1.69
N MET A 383 30.62 7.53 2.81
CA MET A 383 30.30 6.79 4.04
C MET A 383 28.92 6.10 3.98
N LEU A 384 28.11 6.32 2.94
CA LEU A 384 26.78 5.74 2.75
C LEU A 384 26.68 4.84 1.50
N PRO A 385 25.88 3.77 1.54
CA PRO A 385 25.34 3.13 0.33
C PRO A 385 24.47 4.09 -0.50
N ALA A 386 24.57 4.02 -1.82
CA ALA A 386 23.91 4.94 -2.76
C ALA A 386 22.36 4.99 -2.64
N GLN A 387 21.73 3.93 -2.15
CA GLN A 387 20.29 3.86 -1.83
C GLN A 387 19.84 4.89 -0.76
N TRP A 388 20.78 5.48 -0.01
CA TRP A 388 20.50 6.44 1.06
C TRP A 388 20.88 7.89 0.70
N THR A 389 21.54 8.14 -0.43
CA THR A 389 21.83 9.51 -0.90
C THR A 389 20.59 10.20 -1.44
N ALA A 390 20.44 11.51 -1.18
CA ALA A 390 19.21 12.24 -1.46
C ALA A 390 18.91 12.45 -2.97
N GLY A 391 17.88 11.75 -3.48
CA GLY A 391 17.23 12.01 -4.76
C GLY A 391 15.70 11.93 -4.65
N CYS A 392 14.99 12.94 -5.16
CA CYS A 392 13.53 13.07 -5.28
C CYS A 392 12.62 12.23 -4.35
N ALA A 393 12.16 12.82 -3.25
CA ALA A 393 10.94 12.40 -2.56
C ALA A 393 9.78 13.35 -2.89
N ALA A 394 8.70 12.83 -3.50
CA ALA A 394 7.50 13.60 -3.79
C ALA A 394 6.67 13.89 -2.50
N SER A 395 5.90 14.98 -2.53
CA SER A 395 5.12 15.44 -1.36
C SER A 395 3.90 14.56 -1.10
N LEU A 396 3.67 14.19 0.16
CA LEU A 396 2.46 13.47 0.59
C LEU A 396 1.17 14.33 0.58
N SER A 397 1.25 15.61 0.18
CA SER A 397 0.09 16.45 -0.08
C SER A 397 -0.87 15.84 -1.10
N ASP A 398 -0.32 15.15 -2.10
CA ASP A 398 -1.04 14.84 -3.33
C ASP A 398 -1.95 13.60 -3.15
N ILE A 399 -1.68 12.77 -2.14
CA ILE A 399 -2.53 11.64 -1.69
C ILE A 399 -3.86 12.14 -1.10
N LEU A 400 -3.89 13.37 -0.57
CA LEU A 400 -5.11 14.00 -0.06
C LEU A 400 -5.87 14.81 -1.13
N GLY A 401 -5.40 14.76 -2.39
CA GLY A 401 -6.04 15.37 -3.55
C GLY A 401 -6.73 14.39 -4.51
N SER A 402 -6.61 13.07 -4.31
CA SER A 402 -7.27 12.07 -5.15
C SER A 402 -8.78 12.03 -4.90
N THR A 403 -9.57 12.44 -5.89
CA THR A 403 -11.03 12.43 -5.79
C THR A 403 -11.60 11.02 -5.88
N TRP A 404 -12.47 10.69 -4.92
CA TRP A 404 -13.24 9.45 -4.89
C TRP A 404 -14.24 9.40 -6.06
N SER A 405 -14.50 8.20 -6.59
CA SER A 405 -15.37 8.05 -7.76
C SER A 405 -16.84 7.97 -7.36
N GLU A 406 -17.61 9.02 -7.69
CA GLU A 406 -19.07 9.05 -7.56
C GLU A 406 -19.77 7.88 -8.29
N THR A 407 -19.13 7.35 -9.36
CA THR A 407 -19.62 6.16 -10.08
C THR A 407 -19.43 4.88 -9.27
N LEU A 408 -18.38 4.81 -8.43
CA LEU A 408 -18.15 3.69 -7.51
C LEU A 408 -19.17 3.73 -6.36
N ASP A 409 -19.45 4.92 -5.80
CA ASP A 409 -20.53 5.10 -4.80
C ASP A 409 -21.89 4.65 -5.33
N LYS A 410 -22.23 5.00 -6.58
CA LYS A 410 -23.52 4.60 -7.17
C LYS A 410 -23.63 3.10 -7.39
N HIS A 411 -22.57 2.44 -7.84
CA HIS A 411 -22.55 0.97 -7.94
C HIS A 411 -22.59 0.32 -6.54
N LEU A 412 -21.88 0.87 -5.56
CA LEU A 412 -21.85 0.37 -4.19
C LEU A 412 -23.22 0.51 -3.50
N ALA A 413 -23.87 1.67 -3.62
CA ALA A 413 -25.21 1.89 -3.09
C ALA A 413 -26.23 0.93 -3.75
N VAL A 414 -26.16 0.74 -5.06
CA VAL A 414 -27.02 -0.24 -5.77
C VAL A 414 -26.71 -1.68 -5.31
N ALA A 415 -25.44 -2.05 -5.10
CA ALA A 415 -25.06 -3.38 -4.63
C ALA A 415 -25.56 -3.65 -3.19
N LEU A 416 -25.32 -2.71 -2.27
CA LEU A 416 -25.78 -2.80 -0.88
C LEU A 416 -27.32 -2.83 -0.79
N LEU A 417 -28.02 -1.96 -1.53
CA LEU A 417 -29.49 -2.00 -1.60
C LEU A 417 -30.01 -3.30 -2.23
N THR A 418 -29.32 -3.86 -3.23
CA THR A 418 -29.68 -5.15 -3.84
C THR A 418 -29.48 -6.30 -2.84
N GLU A 419 -28.43 -6.24 -2.01
CA GLU A 419 -28.19 -7.23 -0.97
C GLU A 419 -29.18 -7.11 0.19
N GLU A 420 -29.42 -5.91 0.73
CA GLU A 420 -30.43 -5.68 1.78
C GLU A 420 -31.82 -6.11 1.29
N VAL A 421 -32.20 -5.75 0.06
CA VAL A 421 -33.45 -6.24 -0.56
C VAL A 421 -33.41 -7.76 -0.68
N GLY A 422 -32.32 -8.37 -1.14
CA GLY A 422 -32.16 -9.83 -1.20
C GLY A 422 -32.37 -10.51 0.16
N GLN A 423 -31.75 -9.99 1.23
CA GLN A 423 -31.89 -10.50 2.59
C GLN A 423 -33.32 -10.28 3.14
N LEU A 424 -33.94 -9.13 2.87
CA LEU A 424 -35.33 -8.85 3.25
C LEU A 424 -36.34 -9.77 2.52
N LEU A 425 -36.08 -10.11 1.26
CA LEU A 425 -36.93 -11.02 0.48
C LEU A 425 -36.76 -12.49 0.91
N GLN A 426 -35.59 -12.89 1.43
CA GLN A 426 -35.40 -14.23 2.04
C GLN A 426 -36.22 -14.45 3.33
N HIS A 427 -36.57 -13.36 4.04
CA HIS A 427 -37.35 -13.41 5.29
C HIS A 427 -38.83 -13.04 5.07
N CYS A 428 -39.32 -13.12 3.83
CA CYS A 428 -40.62 -12.64 3.39
C CYS A 428 -41.60 -13.80 3.12
N SER A 429 -42.91 -13.61 3.40
CA SER A 429 -43.94 -14.53 2.91
C SER A 429 -44.26 -14.26 1.44
N GLN A 430 -44.79 -15.24 0.72
CA GLN A 430 -45.02 -15.08 -0.72
C GLN A 430 -46.04 -13.97 -1.06
N GLU A 431 -47.08 -13.77 -0.24
CA GLU A 431 -48.04 -12.67 -0.39
C GLU A 431 -47.40 -11.29 -0.13
N GLU A 432 -46.55 -11.21 0.89
CA GLU A 432 -45.82 -9.98 1.25
C GLU A 432 -44.74 -9.65 0.20
N PHE A 433 -44.13 -10.66 -0.42
CA PHE A 433 -43.21 -10.54 -1.56
C PHE A 433 -43.91 -9.92 -2.77
N GLU A 434 -45.01 -10.54 -3.24
CA GLU A 434 -45.74 -10.09 -4.44
C GLU A 434 -46.28 -8.66 -4.27
N ARG A 435 -46.74 -8.32 -3.06
CA ARG A 435 -47.19 -6.98 -2.71
C ARG A 435 -46.06 -5.95 -2.80
N ARG A 436 -44.90 -6.23 -2.20
CA ARG A 436 -43.73 -5.32 -2.24
C ARG A 436 -43.17 -5.19 -3.66
N TYR A 437 -43.11 -6.29 -4.41
CA TYR A 437 -42.68 -6.30 -5.81
C TYR A 437 -43.62 -5.48 -6.71
N SER A 438 -44.94 -5.61 -6.52
CA SER A 438 -45.93 -4.82 -7.26
C SER A 438 -45.76 -3.32 -7.01
N THR A 439 -45.64 -2.90 -5.75
CA THR A 439 -45.42 -1.48 -5.41
C THR A 439 -44.07 -0.95 -5.92
N LEU A 440 -43.01 -1.77 -5.91
CA LEU A 440 -41.72 -1.39 -6.52
C LEU A 440 -41.81 -1.22 -8.04
N ARG A 441 -42.58 -2.07 -8.73
CA ARG A 441 -42.88 -1.91 -10.16
C ARG A 441 -43.69 -0.65 -10.42
N GLU A 442 -44.77 -0.41 -9.69
CA GLU A 442 -45.59 0.81 -9.82
C GLU A 442 -44.75 2.09 -9.61
N LEU A 443 -43.83 2.09 -8.65
CA LEU A 443 -42.89 3.20 -8.44
C LEU A 443 -41.90 3.35 -9.61
N ALA A 444 -41.30 2.26 -10.10
CA ALA A 444 -40.41 2.30 -11.24
C ALA A 444 -41.11 2.79 -12.52
N ASP A 445 -42.30 2.27 -12.82
CA ASP A 445 -43.13 2.70 -13.95
C ASP A 445 -43.51 4.19 -13.82
N SER A 446 -43.74 4.70 -12.59
CA SER A 446 -44.00 6.12 -12.34
C SER A 446 -42.79 7.03 -12.57
N TRP A 447 -41.55 6.50 -12.47
CA TRP A 447 -40.31 7.24 -12.70
C TRP A 447 -39.80 7.15 -14.13
N ILE A 448 -40.07 6.04 -14.82
CA ILE A 448 -39.68 5.80 -16.22
C ILE A 448 -40.58 6.58 -17.18
N GLY A 449 -41.83 6.87 -16.77
CA GLY A 449 -42.80 7.56 -17.61
C GLY A 449 -43.52 6.63 -18.59
N PRO A 450 -44.43 7.16 -19.43
CA PRO A 450 -45.20 6.32 -20.34
C PRO A 450 -44.28 5.67 -21.38
N TYR A 451 -44.20 4.34 -21.36
CA TYR A 451 -43.51 3.54 -22.37
C TYR A 451 -43.97 3.93 -23.79
N GLU A 452 -43.07 4.54 -24.57
CA GLU A 452 -43.20 4.45 -26.03
C GLU A 452 -43.08 2.97 -26.41
N GLN A 453 -44.04 2.49 -27.21
CA GLN A 453 -44.12 1.08 -27.56
C GLN A 453 -43.00 0.70 -28.52
N VAL A 454 -41.89 0.19 -27.98
CA VAL A 454 -40.92 -0.59 -28.75
C VAL A 454 -41.63 -1.87 -29.20
N GLN A 455 -42.10 -1.86 -30.45
CA GLN A 455 -42.71 -3.03 -31.07
C GLN A 455 -41.67 -4.15 -31.24
N LEU A 456 -42.11 -5.38 -31.05
CA LEU A 456 -41.30 -6.62 -31.13
C LEU A 456 -40.89 -6.95 -32.57
#